data_AF-X1I5Z3-F1
#
_entry.id   AF-X1I5Z3-F1
#
_cell.length_a   1.000
_cell.length_b   1.000
_cell.length_c   1.000
_cell.angle_alpha   90.00
_cell.angle_beta   90.00
_cell.angle_gamma   90.00
#
_symmetry.space_group_name_H-M   'P 1'
#
loop_
_entity.id
_entity.type
_entity.pdbx_description
1 polymer ?
#
loop_
_entity_poly.entity_id
_entity_poly.type
_entity_poly.pdbx_seq_one_letter_code
_entity_poly.pdbx_strand_id
1 'polypeptide(L)'
;VGIKDIWNVVRKEFIIGIMIGVVLGIIALIRALILQKNPWLTATVGLTMIITVTLATCLGSFLPIIFKRLGFDPALISGPLITTIVDITCLIVYFEIAIHLLGIA
;
A
#
# COMPACT_ATOMS: atom_id res chain seq x y z
N VAL A 1 -7.89 -22.82 7.54
CA VAL A 1 -8.15 -21.36 7.58
C VAL A 1 -9.50 -21.11 6.93
N GLY A 2 -10.54 -20.95 7.74
CA GLY A 2 -11.88 -20.65 7.26
C GLY A 2 -11.93 -19.25 6.64
N ILE A 3 -12.96 -18.97 5.85
CA ILE A 3 -13.18 -17.63 5.25
C ILE A 3 -13.31 -16.54 6.34
N LYS A 4 -13.87 -16.90 7.50
CA LYS A 4 -13.96 -16.03 8.68
C LYS A 4 -12.60 -15.61 9.25
N ASP A 5 -11.60 -16.50 9.19
CA ASP A 5 -10.25 -16.20 9.67
C ASP A 5 -9.56 -15.18 8.76
N ILE A 6 -9.75 -15.30 7.44
CA ILE A 6 -9.17 -14.38 6.45
C ILE A 6 -9.72 -12.98 6.62
N TRP A 7 -11.03 -12.84 6.81
CA TRP A 7 -11.64 -11.52 7.01
C TRP A 7 -11.12 -10.83 8.27
N ASN A 8 -10.96 -11.57 9.36
CA ASN A 8 -10.40 -11.04 10.60
C ASN A 8 -8.94 -10.62 10.44
N VAL A 9 -8.14 -11.38 9.69
CA VAL A 9 -6.75 -11.03 9.37
C VAL A 9 -6.70 -9.76 8.53
N VAL A 10 -7.44 -9.69 7.42
CA VAL A 10 -7.44 -8.51 6.53
C VAL A 10 -7.87 -7.25 7.29
N ARG A 11 -8.91 -7.33 8.13
CA ARG A 11 -9.34 -6.18 8.94
C ARG A 11 -8.27 -5.73 9.93
N LYS A 12 -7.60 -6.68 10.58
CA LYS A 12 -6.51 -6.38 11.53
C LYS A 12 -5.34 -5.71 10.80
N GLU A 13 -4.92 -6.27 9.68
CA GLU A 13 -3.81 -5.77 8.86
C GLU A 13 -4.13 -4.42 8.23
N PHE A 14 -5.39 -4.16 7.86
CA PHE A 14 -5.83 -2.84 7.40
C PHE A 14 -5.67 -1.77 8.47
N ILE A 15 -6.03 -2.06 9.73
CA ILE A 15 -5.85 -1.11 10.84
C ILE A 15 -4.36 -0.85 11.09
N ILE A 16 -3.55 -1.90 11.12
CA ILE A 16 -2.09 -1.79 11.26
C ILE A 16 -1.51 -0.96 10.10
N GLY A 17 -1.96 -1.24 8.88
CA GLY A 17 -1.59 -0.54 7.66
C GLY A 17 -1.89 0.95 7.73
N ILE A 18 -3.08 1.33 8.20
CA ILE A 18 -3.44 2.75 8.42
C ILE A 18 -2.52 3.38 9.46
N MET A 19 -2.27 2.71 10.59
CA MET A 19 -1.42 3.27 11.65
C MET A 19 0.00 3.54 11.13
N ILE A 20 0.60 2.56 10.45
CA ILE A 20 1.94 2.71 9.85
C ILE A 20 1.89 3.74 8.72
N GLY A 21 0.86 3.71 7.89
CA GLY A 21 0.65 4.62 6.77
C GLY A 21 0.55 6.07 7.22
N VAL A 22 -0.19 6.36 8.29
CA VAL A 22 -0.29 7.70 8.88
C VAL A 22 1.07 8.17 9.38
N VAL A 23 1.81 7.33 10.12
CA VAL A 23 3.14 7.71 10.63
C VAL A 23 4.10 8.00 9.48
N LEU A 24 4.22 7.09 8.51
CA LEU A 24 5.10 7.27 7.35
C LEU A 24 4.64 8.39 6.43
N GLY A 25 3.33 8.59 6.29
CA GLY A 25 2.73 9.65 5.50
C GLY A 25 3.00 11.03 6.09
N ILE A 26 2.90 11.20 7.41
CA ILE A 26 3.29 12.44 8.09
C ILE A 26 4.77 12.71 7.89
N ILE A 27 5.64 11.71 8.05
CA ILE A 27 7.09 11.86 7.82
C ILE A 27 7.36 12.26 6.37
N ALA A 28 6.72 11.60 5.41
CA ALA A 28 6.86 11.90 3.98
C ALA A 28 6.36 13.32 3.65
N LEU A 29 5.25 13.75 4.26
CA LEU A 29 4.68 15.09 4.10
C LEU A 29 5.62 16.16 4.65
N ILE A 30 6.16 15.97 5.87
CA ILE A 30 7.15 16.90 6.45
C ILE A 30 8.38 17.00 5.55
N ARG A 31 8.90 15.86 5.08
CA ARG A 31 10.05 15.83 4.17
C ARG A 31 9.72 16.51 2.83
N ALA A 32 8.51 16.34 2.32
CA ALA A 32 8.06 16.99 1.10
C ALA A 32 7.87 18.51 1.28
N LEU A 33 7.40 18.99 2.44
CA LEU A 33 7.33 20.42 2.76
C LEU A 33 8.70 21.10 2.73
N ILE A 34 9.75 20.38 3.17
CA ILE A 34 11.13 20.92 3.18
C ILE A 34 11.73 20.96 1.77
N LEU A 35 11.44 19.94 0.95
CA LEU A 35 12.05 19.80 -0.38
C LEU A 35 11.28 20.51 -1.50
N GLN A 36 9.95 20.53 -1.41
CA GLN A 36 9.06 20.92 -2.50
C GLN A 36 8.42 22.27 -2.21
N LYS A 37 8.44 23.15 -3.21
CA LYS A 37 7.76 24.46 -3.15
C LYS A 37 6.28 24.40 -3.53
N ASN A 38 5.84 23.29 -4.14
CA ASN A 38 4.47 23.14 -4.61
C ASN A 38 3.59 22.44 -3.55
N PRO A 39 2.60 23.13 -2.97
CA PRO A 39 1.73 22.56 -1.92
C PRO A 39 0.89 21.36 -2.42
N TRP A 40 0.49 21.36 -3.69
CA TRP A 40 -0.26 20.24 -4.29
C TRP A 40 0.58 18.98 -4.40
N LEU A 41 1.86 19.12 -4.76
CA LEU A 41 2.79 18.00 -4.81
C LEU A 41 3.05 17.43 -3.42
N THR A 42 3.24 18.30 -2.43
CA THR A 42 3.44 17.90 -1.04
C THR A 42 2.24 17.13 -0.48
N ALA A 43 1.02 17.63 -0.72
CA ALA A 43 -0.21 16.95 -0.32
C ALA A 43 -0.36 15.59 -1.02
N THR A 44 -0.05 15.53 -2.32
CA THR A 44 -0.06 14.30 -3.12
C THR A 44 0.87 13.26 -2.53
N VAL A 45 2.12 13.61 -2.22
CA VAL A 45 3.11 12.67 -1.64
C VAL A 45 2.66 12.14 -0.29
N GLY A 46 2.19 13.02 0.61
CA GLY A 46 1.73 12.62 1.94
C GLY A 46 0.53 11.68 1.89
N LEU A 47 -0.51 12.06 1.12
CA LEU A 47 -1.73 11.25 0.98
C LEU A 47 -1.44 9.90 0.32
N THR A 48 -0.64 9.92 -0.74
CA THR A 48 -0.29 8.70 -1.47
C THR A 48 0.48 7.73 -0.59
N MET A 49 1.42 8.20 0.23
CA MET A 49 2.17 7.34 1.15
C MET A 49 1.25 6.63 2.15
N ILE A 50 0.24 7.32 2.70
CA ILE A 50 -0.73 6.69 3.62
C ILE A 50 -1.47 5.56 2.91
N ILE A 51 -1.94 5.82 1.69
CA ILE A 51 -2.75 4.87 0.91
C ILE A 51 -1.90 3.68 0.45
N THR A 52 -0.71 3.92 -0.11
CA THR A 52 0.14 2.85 -0.65
C THR A 52 0.69 1.95 0.44
N VAL A 53 1.04 2.48 1.62
CA VAL A 53 1.49 1.67 2.77
C VAL A 53 0.34 0.82 3.32
N THR A 54 -0.85 1.40 3.45
CA THR A 54 -2.05 0.65 3.87
C THR A 54 -2.35 -0.48 2.88
N LEU A 55 -2.26 -0.18 1.58
CA LEU A 55 -2.50 -1.18 0.55
C LEU A 55 -1.43 -2.27 0.53
N ALA A 56 -0.16 -1.91 0.66
CA ALA A 56 0.97 -2.84 0.67
C ALA A 56 0.89 -3.83 1.84
N THR A 57 0.51 -3.37 3.03
CA THR A 57 0.32 -4.23 4.21
C THR A 57 -0.87 -5.18 4.06
N CYS A 58 -1.98 -4.71 3.49
CA CYS A 58 -3.12 -5.57 3.16
C CYS A 58 -2.78 -6.61 2.09
N LEU A 59 -2.13 -6.22 1.00
CA LEU A 59 -1.77 -7.14 -0.08
C LEU A 59 -0.68 -8.12 0.35
N GLY A 60 0.31 -7.67 1.12
CA GLY A 60 1.40 -8.52 1.63
C GLY A 60 0.91 -9.62 2.57
N SER A 61 -0.17 -9.38 3.32
CA SER A 61 -0.80 -10.39 4.19
C SER A 61 -1.83 -11.26 3.45
N PHE A 62 -2.52 -10.71 2.45
CA PHE A 62 -3.59 -11.39 1.73
C PHE A 62 -3.09 -12.30 0.58
N LEU A 63 -2.10 -11.84 -0.20
CA LEU A 63 -1.56 -12.57 -1.36
C LEU A 63 -1.03 -13.98 -1.00
N PRO A 64 -0.27 -14.20 0.08
CA PRO A 64 0.17 -15.54 0.47
C PRO A 64 -0.99 -16.50 0.72
N ILE A 65 -2.09 -16.00 1.29
CA ILE A 65 -3.28 -16.79 1.61
C ILE A 65 -4.02 -17.19 0.33
N ILE A 66 -4.12 -16.28 -0.65
CA ILE A 66 -4.68 -16.59 -1.96
C ILE A 66 -3.85 -17.65 -2.66
N PHE A 67 -2.53 -17.48 -2.74
CA PHE A 67 -1.65 -18.43 -3.42
C PHE A 67 -1.73 -19.82 -2.79
N LYS A 68 -1.76 -19.89 -1.45
CA LYS A 68 -1.99 -21.15 -0.73
C LYS A 68 -3.31 -21.82 -1.12
N ARG A 69 -4.38 -21.04 -1.32
CA ARG A 69 -5.69 -21.57 -1.75
C ARG A 69 -5.73 -22.01 -3.20
N LEU A 70 -4.93 -21.38 -4.06
CA LEU A 70 -4.77 -21.76 -5.46
C LEU A 70 -3.87 -23.00 -5.65
N GLY A 71 -3.33 -23.57 -4.56
CA GLY A 71 -2.48 -24.76 -4.59
C GLY A 71 -1.00 -24.46 -4.86
N PHE A 72 -0.62 -23.19 -4.89
CA PHE A 72 0.76 -22.75 -5.02
C PHE A 72 1.45 -22.80 -3.65
N ASP A 73 2.70 -23.29 -3.61
CA ASP A 73 3.50 -23.27 -2.38
C ASP A 73 3.92 -21.83 -2.05
N PRO A 74 3.41 -21.25 -0.95
CA PRO A 74 3.76 -19.90 -0.56
C PRO A 74 5.26 -19.74 -0.34
N ALA A 75 5.98 -20.76 0.12
CA ALA A 75 7.41 -20.65 0.39
C ALA A 75 8.25 -20.39 -0.88
N LEU A 76 7.78 -20.87 -2.03
CA LEU A 76 8.46 -20.69 -3.32
C LEU A 76 8.09 -19.37 -4.01
N ILE A 77 6.90 -18.83 -3.75
CA ILE A 77 6.33 -17.70 -4.49
C ILE A 77 6.31 -16.41 -3.65
N SER A 78 6.35 -16.50 -2.32
CA SER A 78 6.06 -15.36 -1.45
C SER A 78 7.11 -14.27 -1.41
N GLY A 79 8.34 -14.54 -1.86
CA GLY A 79 9.42 -13.55 -1.81
C GLY A 79 9.31 -12.56 -2.98
N PRO A 80 9.93 -12.83 -4.14
CA PRO A 80 10.01 -11.87 -5.24
C PRO A 80 8.68 -11.58 -5.94
N LEU A 81 7.75 -12.53 -6.00
CA LEU A 81 6.52 -12.37 -6.78
C LEU A 81 5.47 -11.53 -6.03
N ILE A 82 5.39 -11.66 -4.71
CA ILE A 82 4.49 -10.81 -3.91
C ILE A 82 4.95 -9.36 -3.96
N THR A 83 6.26 -9.11 -3.80
CA THR A 83 6.78 -7.75 -3.83
C THR A 83 6.57 -7.07 -5.17
N THR A 84 6.68 -7.78 -6.30
CA THR A 84 6.39 -7.19 -7.62
C THR A 84 4.91 -6.86 -7.81
N ILE A 85 3.99 -7.73 -7.38
CA ILE A 85 2.55 -7.44 -7.45
C ILE A 85 2.20 -6.23 -6.58
N VAL A 86 2.73 -6.20 -5.36
CA VAL A 86 2.53 -5.06 -4.45
C VAL A 86 3.07 -3.78 -5.07
N ASP A 87 4.28 -3.81 -5.64
CA ASP A 87 4.92 -2.64 -6.24
C ASP A 87 4.14 -2.09 -7.45
N ILE A 88 3.74 -2.95 -8.38
CA ILE A 88 2.89 -2.57 -9.53
C ILE A 88 1.58 -1.95 -9.03
N THR A 89 0.93 -2.57 -8.04
CA THR A 89 -0.34 -2.07 -7.51
C THR A 89 -0.17 -0.71 -6.83
N CYS A 90 0.87 -0.55 -6.02
CA CYS A 90 1.19 0.72 -5.36
C CYS A 90 1.54 1.83 -6.36
N LEU A 91 2.26 1.52 -7.43
CA LEU A 91 2.59 2.50 -8.48
C LEU A 91 1.35 2.96 -9.24
N ILE A 92 0.44 2.04 -9.61
CA ILE A 92 -0.82 2.39 -10.26
C ILE A 92 -1.60 3.37 -9.38
N VAL A 93 -1.77 3.05 -8.09
CA VAL A 93 -2.47 3.92 -7.14
C VAL A 93 -1.75 5.25 -6.96
N TYR A 94 -0.41 5.25 -6.92
CA TYR A 94 0.37 6.48 -6.84
C TYR A 94 0.12 7.40 -8.03
N PHE A 95 0.20 6.87 -9.26
CA PHE A 95 -0.01 7.67 -10.47
C PHE A 95 -1.45 8.15 -10.59
N GLU A 96 -2.43 7.32 -10.24
CA GLU A 96 -3.84 7.72 -10.20
C GLU A 96 -4.08 8.92 -9.28
N ILE A 97 -3.55 8.86 -8.05
CA ILE A 97 -3.66 9.97 -7.09
C ILE A 97 -2.93 11.21 -7.64
N ALA A 98 -1.74 11.03 -8.21
CA ALA A 98 -0.97 12.14 -8.76
C ALA A 98 -1.69 12.82 -9.92
N ILE A 99 -2.26 12.06 -10.86
CA ILE A 99 -3.03 12.58 -12.00
C ILE A 99 -4.22 13.40 -11.49
N HIS A 100 -4.98 12.87 -10.54
CA HIS A 100 -6.17 13.53 -10.00
C HIS A 100 -5.85 14.78 -9.17
N LEU A 101 -4.82 14.74 -8.31
CA LEU A 101 -4.48 15.86 -7.42
C LEU A 101 -3.65 16.96 -8.09
N LEU A 102 -2.78 16.60 -9.03
CA LEU A 102 -1.95 17.56 -9.77
C LEU A 102 -2.63 18.03 -11.06
N GLY A 103 -3.77 17.44 -11.43
CA GLY A 103 -4.55 17.82 -12.62
C GLY A 103 -3.81 17.54 -13.92
N ILE A 104 -3.11 16.40 -13.99
CA ILE A 104 -2.28 16.01 -15.16
C ILE A 104 -3.08 15.15 -16.16
N ALA A 105 -4.42 15.25 -16.13
CA ALA A 105 -5.35 14.53 -17.02
C ALA A 105 -5.74 15.38 -18.23
#